data_AF-A0A9E2K479-F1
#
_entry.id   AF-A0A9E2K479-F1
#
_cell.length_a   1.000
_cell.length_b   1.000
_cell.length_c   1.000
_cell.angle_alpha   90.00
_cell.angle_beta   90.00
_cell.angle_gamma   90.00
#
_symmetry.space_group_name_H-M   'P 1'
#
loop_
_entity.id
_entity.type
_entity.pdbx_description
1 polymer ?
#
loop_
_entity_poly.entity_id
_entity_poly.type
_entity_poly.pdbx_seq_one_letter_code
_entity_poly.pdbx_strand_id
1 'polypeptide(L)'
;DVYAVADALGPLLPEASRAAITPDSDRVSMPAREGPSTLGAALVALNAANIELADIALRRPSLDDVFLALTGNAAGDPSPGRIDDEVSL
;
A
#
# COMPACT_ATOMS: atom_id res chain seq x y z
N ASP A 1 -0.95 -3.59 -16.45
CA ASP A 1 -0.24 -2.35 -16.10
C ASP A 1 -0.67 -1.93 -14.70
N VAL A 2 0.24 -1.92 -13.73
CA VAL A 2 -0.08 -1.63 -12.32
C VAL A 2 -0.47 -0.16 -12.10
N TYR A 3 0.05 0.76 -12.91
CA TYR A 3 -0.30 2.17 -12.84
C TYR A 3 -1.69 2.42 -13.44
N ALA A 4 -2.04 1.72 -14.52
CA ALA A 4 -3.41 1.75 -15.07
C ALA A 4 -4.45 1.22 -14.06
N VAL A 5 -4.12 0.14 -13.33
CA VAL A 5 -4.96 -0.37 -12.24
C VAL A 5 -5.12 0.68 -11.14
N ALA A 6 -4.03 1.33 -10.72
CA ALA A 6 -4.07 2.33 -9.68
C ALA A 6 -4.90 3.57 -10.07
N ASP A 7 -4.78 3.99 -11.33
CA ASP A 7 -5.57 5.09 -11.88
C ASP A 7 -7.06 4.73 -11.93
N ALA A 8 -7.40 3.56 -12.47
CA ALA A 8 -8.77 3.08 -12.57
C ALA A 8 -9.47 2.93 -11.21
N LEU A 9 -8.74 2.50 -10.17
CA LEU A 9 -9.29 2.43 -8.81
C LEU A 9 -9.60 3.81 -8.22
N GLY A 10 -8.94 4.87 -8.70
CA GLY A 10 -9.29 6.25 -8.37
C GLY A 10 -9.44 6.47 -6.86
N PRO A 11 -10.58 7.00 -6.38
CA PRO A 11 -10.81 7.31 -4.97
C PRO A 11 -10.89 6.07 -4.07
N LEU A 12 -11.08 4.86 -4.63
CA LEU A 12 -11.09 3.62 -3.85
C LEU A 12 -9.69 3.25 -3.34
N LEU A 13 -8.63 3.73 -4.00
CA LEU A 13 -7.26 3.43 -3.66
C LEU A 13 -6.66 4.56 -2.79
N PRO A 14 -6.48 4.34 -1.47
CA PRO A 14 -5.92 5.35 -0.58
C PRO A 14 -4.49 5.71 -0.97
N GLU A 15 -4.08 6.94 -0.63
CA GLU A 15 -2.76 7.45 -1.01
C GLU A 15 -1.60 6.60 -0.47
N ALA A 16 -1.73 6.06 0.75
CA ALA A 16 -0.74 5.13 1.30
C ALA A 16 -0.58 3.86 0.44
N SER A 17 -1.67 3.33 -0.10
CA SER A 17 -1.64 2.18 -1.01
C SER A 17 -1.07 2.54 -2.39
N ARG A 18 -1.31 3.76 -2.87
CA ARG A 18 -0.72 4.28 -4.12
C ARG A 18 0.79 4.43 -4.00
N ALA A 19 1.26 5.02 -2.89
CA ALA A 19 2.68 5.25 -2.63
C ALA A 19 3.49 3.95 -2.49
N ALA A 20 2.84 2.83 -2.13
CA ALA A 20 3.46 1.52 -2.04
C ALA A 20 3.64 0.83 -3.41
N ILE A 21 3.09 1.39 -4.50
CA ILE A 21 3.24 0.84 -5.85
C ILE A 21 4.60 1.23 -6.41
N THR A 22 5.36 0.23 -6.83
CA THR A 22 6.69 0.38 -7.42
C THR A 22 6.68 -0.10 -8.88
N PRO A 23 7.70 0.25 -9.70
CA PRO A 23 7.81 -0.24 -11.06
C PRO A 23 7.86 -1.78 -11.17
N ASP A 24 8.36 -2.45 -10.13
CA ASP A 24 8.46 -3.91 -10.04
C ASP A 24 7.19 -4.58 -9.48
N SER A 25 6.16 -3.80 -9.13
CA SER A 25 4.92 -4.33 -8.57
C SER A 25 4.08 -5.05 -9.61
N ASP A 26 3.73 -6.31 -9.33
CA ASP A 26 2.81 -7.13 -10.15
C ASP A 26 1.34 -7.03 -9.71
N ARG A 27 1.09 -6.44 -8.54
CA ARG A 27 -0.23 -6.39 -7.90
C ARG A 27 -0.45 -5.09 -7.12
N VAL A 28 -1.71 -4.71 -6.95
CA VAL A 28 -2.15 -3.60 -6.09
C VAL A 28 -2.86 -4.15 -4.87
N SER A 29 -2.53 -3.65 -3.68
CA SER A 29 -3.19 -4.01 -2.42
C SER A 29 -3.73 -2.78 -1.71
N MET A 30 -4.99 -2.86 -1.26
CA MET A 30 -5.67 -1.75 -0.58
C MET A 30 -6.59 -2.25 0.54
N PRO A 31 -6.83 -1.44 1.58
CA PRO A 31 -7.73 -1.81 2.66
C PRO A 31 -9.18 -1.85 2.18
N ALA A 32 -9.83 -2.99 2.36
CA ALA A 32 -11.26 -3.18 2.11
C ALA A 32 -12.08 -2.87 3.37
N ARG A 33 -12.32 -1.58 3.65
CA ARG A 33 -13.03 -1.12 4.87
C ARG A 33 -14.44 -1.70 4.99
N GLU A 34 -15.12 -1.90 3.87
CA GLU A 34 -16.45 -2.51 3.79
C GLU A 34 -16.38 -3.96 3.29
N GLY A 35 -15.19 -4.57 3.32
CA GLY A 35 -14.96 -5.95 2.93
C GLY A 35 -15.40 -6.26 1.49
N PRO A 36 -16.28 -7.24 1.26
CA PRO A 36 -16.73 -7.63 -0.08
C PRO A 36 -17.37 -6.49 -0.90
N SER A 37 -18.00 -5.51 -0.26
CA SER A 37 -18.57 -4.36 -0.97
C SER A 37 -17.48 -3.52 -1.64
N THR A 38 -16.35 -3.32 -0.96
CA THR A 38 -15.19 -2.63 -1.55
C THR A 38 -14.61 -3.40 -2.73
N LEU A 39 -14.59 -4.74 -2.65
CA LEU A 39 -14.16 -5.61 -3.75
C LEU A 39 -15.06 -5.43 -4.99
N GLY A 40 -16.39 -5.40 -4.78
CA GLY A 40 -17.35 -5.18 -5.85
C GLY A 40 -17.19 -3.82 -6.53
N ALA A 41 -17.00 -2.74 -5.74
CA ALA A 41 -16.74 -1.41 -6.27
C ALA A 41 -15.44 -1.36 -7.10
N ALA A 42 -14.37 -2.02 -6.62
CA ALA A 42 -13.12 -2.13 -7.36
C ALA A 42 -13.30 -2.86 -8.70
N LEU A 43 -14.04 -3.98 -8.71
CA LEU A 43 -14.35 -4.72 -9.94
C LEU A 43 -15.10 -3.87 -10.96
N VAL A 44 -16.09 -3.09 -10.52
CA VAL A 44 -16.84 -2.19 -11.41
C VAL A 44 -15.91 -1.13 -12.02
N ALA A 45 -15.04 -0.53 -11.22
CA ALA A 45 -14.10 0.49 -11.69
C ALA A 45 -13.09 -0.08 -12.71
N LEU A 46 -12.54 -1.27 -12.45
CA LEU A 46 -11.59 -1.93 -13.34
C LEU A 46 -12.23 -2.39 -14.65
N ASN A 47 -13.46 -2.90 -14.60
CA ASN A 47 -14.22 -3.25 -15.80
C ASN A 47 -14.54 -2.02 -16.65
N ALA A 48 -14.90 -0.88 -16.02
CA ALA A 48 -15.15 0.36 -16.74
C ALA A 48 -13.89 0.88 -17.47
N ALA A 49 -12.70 0.58 -16.95
CA ALA A 49 -11.42 0.88 -17.57
C ALA A 49 -10.93 -0.19 -18.58
N ASN A 50 -11.71 -1.25 -18.83
CA ASN A 50 -11.35 -2.39 -19.69
C ASN A 50 -10.04 -3.08 -19.26
N ILE A 51 -9.79 -3.18 -17.96
CA ILE A 51 -8.61 -3.84 -17.42
C ILE A 51 -8.94 -5.31 -17.15
N GLU A 52 -8.28 -6.23 -17.87
CA GLU A 52 -8.35 -7.65 -17.55
C GLU A 52 -7.58 -7.95 -16.25
N LEU A 53 -8.26 -8.62 -15.33
CA LEU A 53 -7.69 -9.10 -14.08
C LEU A 53 -7.23 -10.55 -14.25
N ALA A 54 -5.99 -10.82 -13.86
CA ALA A 54 -5.51 -12.19 -13.73
C ALA A 54 -6.12 -12.88 -12.51
N ASP A 55 -6.19 -12.17 -11.38
CA ASP A 55 -6.78 -12.66 -10.13
C ASP A 55 -7.21 -11.47 -9.26
N ILE A 56 -8.16 -11.74 -8.35
CA ILE A 56 -8.59 -10.77 -7.34
C ILE A 56 -9.04 -11.52 -6.08
N ALA A 57 -8.52 -11.12 -4.93
CA ALA A 57 -8.82 -11.79 -3.66
C ALA A 57 -8.99 -10.79 -2.51
N LEU A 58 -9.94 -11.10 -1.63
CA LEU A 58 -10.06 -10.44 -0.32
C LEU A 58 -9.37 -11.31 0.73
N ARG A 59 -8.32 -10.78 1.36
CA ARG A 59 -7.57 -11.48 2.41
C ARG A 59 -7.65 -10.76 3.74
N ARG A 60 -7.45 -11.51 4.84
CA ARG A 60 -7.21 -10.89 6.15
C ARG A 60 -5.79 -10.32 6.18
N PRO A 61 -5.57 -9.17 6.85
CA PRO A 61 -4.23 -8.65 7.05
C PRO A 61 -3.38 -9.68 7.82
N SER A 62 -2.13 -9.82 7.39
CA SER A 62 -1.12 -10.63 8.07
C SER A 62 -0.54 -9.88 9.28
N LEU A 63 0.26 -10.57 10.10
CA LEU A 63 0.97 -9.93 11.22
C LEU A 63 1.92 -8.86 10.70
N ASP A 64 2.62 -9.11 9.60
CA ASP A 64 3.54 -8.14 8.99
C ASP A 64 2.80 -6.88 8.53
N ASP A 65 1.62 -7.04 7.90
CA ASP A 65 0.77 -5.91 7.47
C ASP A 65 0.36 -5.06 8.68
N VAL A 66 0.02 -5.70 9.81
CA VAL A 66 -0.34 -5.01 11.05
C VAL A 66 0.88 -4.37 11.71
N PHE A 67 2.01 -5.06 11.73
CA PHE A 67 3.25 -4.55 12.28
C PHE A 67 3.71 -3.31 11.50
N LEU A 68 3.68 -3.36 10.17
CA LEU A 68 3.96 -2.22 9.29
C LEU A 68 2.96 -1.08 9.52
N ALA A 69 1.67 -1.36 9.65
CA ALA A 69 0.68 -0.33 9.95
C ALA A 69 0.88 0.33 11.33
N LEU A 70 1.36 -0.41 12.33
CA LEU A 70 1.63 0.10 13.68
C LEU A 70 2.98 0.83 13.78
N THR A 71 4.00 0.38 13.05
CA THR A 71 5.38 0.90 13.14
C THR A 71 5.72 1.91 12.06
N GLY A 72 5.00 1.92 10.93
CA GLY A 72 5.20 2.82 9.80
C GLY A 72 4.89 4.29 10.09
N ASN A 73 4.23 4.61 11.21
CA ASN A 73 4.03 6.00 11.67
C ASN A 73 5.23 6.55 12.48
N ALA A 74 6.24 5.72 12.78
CA ALA A 74 7.42 6.13 13.57
C ALA A 74 8.69 6.34 12.72
N ALA A 75 8.69 5.93 11.45
CA ALA A 75 9.85 6.05 10.57
C ALA A 75 9.88 7.42 9.86
N GLY A 76 9.90 8.50 10.63
CA GLY A 76 10.21 9.84 10.18
C GLY A 76 11.38 10.38 11.00
N ASP A 77 12.56 10.38 10.40
CA ASP A 77 13.82 11.02 10.83
C ASP A 77 14.86 10.14 11.56
N PRO A 78 15.75 9.45 10.83
CA PRO A 78 17.09 9.18 11.33
C PRO A 78 17.98 10.40 11.04
N SER A 79 17.88 11.48 11.82
CA SER A 79 19.02 12.38 11.98
C SER A 79 20.15 11.56 12.61
N PRO A 80 21.29 11.34 11.92
CA PRO A 80 22.43 10.68 12.53
C PRO A 80 22.98 11.60 13.62
N GLY A 81 22.62 11.29 14.87
CA GLY A 81 23.26 11.84 16.06
C GLY A 81 24.73 11.43 16.05
N ARG A 82 25.54 12.30 15.46
CA ARG A 82 26.97 12.48 15.67
C ARG A 82 27.38 12.05 17.09
N ILE A 83 28.04 10.90 17.20
CA ILE A 83 28.82 10.52 18.38
C ILE A 83 30.16 11.26 18.32
N ASP A 84 30.13 12.56 18.58
CA ASP A 84 31.34 13.30 18.92
C ASP A 84 31.44 13.39 20.45
N ASP A 85 32.64 13.13 20.96
CA ASP A 85 33.19 13.41 22.30
C ASP A 85 32.87 12.48 23.48
N GLU A 86 33.78 11.54 23.76
CA GLU A 86 34.76 11.68 24.87
C GLU A 86 35.73 10.49 24.90
N VAL A 87 36.98 10.71 24.46
CA VAL A 87 38.13 9.94 24.94
C VAL A 87 38.86 10.86 25.90
N SER A 88 38.68 10.61 27.19
CA SER A 88 39.52 11.19 28.24
C SER A 88 40.01 10.06 29.12
N LEU A 89 41.29 9.71 28.95
CA LEU A 89 42.06 8.86 29.86
C LEU A 89 43.41 9.53 30.14
#